data_AF-A0A523W6J8-F1
#
_entry.id   AF-A0A523W6J8-F1
#
_cell.length_a   1.000
_cell.length_b   1.000
_cell.length_c   1.000
_cell.angle_alpha   90.00
_cell.angle_beta   90.00
_cell.angle_gamma   90.00
#
_symmetry.space_group_name_H-M   'P 1'
#
loop_
_entity.id
_entity.type
_entity.pdbx_description
1 polymer ?
#
loop_
_entity_poly.entity_id
_entity_poly.type
_entity_poly.pdbx_seq_one_letter_code
_entity_poly.pdbx_strand_id
1 'polypeptide(L)' 'MNEKSEKTYKGKCVDCSSPLELFEVDFKKGRRIMRCTRCGLYHFYKKDFFGKWKLVKAGRVSDLWRK' A
#
# COMPACT_ATOMS: atom_id res chain seq x y z
N MET A 1 16.41 -18.75 -16.62
CA MET A 1 16.40 -17.74 -15.55
C MET A 1 14.97 -17.43 -15.22
N ASN A 2 14.53 -17.75 -14.00
CA ASN A 2 13.14 -17.60 -13.59
C ASN A 2 12.92 -16.13 -13.22
N GLU A 3 12.55 -15.31 -14.22
CA GLU A 3 12.18 -13.92 -14.05
C GLU A 3 10.88 -13.87 -13.24
N LYS A 4 10.99 -14.05 -11.92
CA LYS A 4 10.02 -13.51 -10.97
C LYS A 4 10.06 -12.01 -11.22
N SER A 5 9.24 -11.55 -12.15
CA SER A 5 8.81 -10.18 -12.26
C SER A 5 8.20 -9.86 -10.90
N GLU A 6 9.06 -9.39 -10.00
CA GLU A 6 8.68 -8.70 -8.80
C GLU A 6 7.71 -7.65 -9.31
N LYS A 7 6.41 -7.91 -9.14
CA LYS A 7 5.37 -6.92 -9.30
C LYS A 7 5.64 -5.92 -8.20
N THR A 8 6.67 -5.10 -8.36
CA THR A 8 6.91 -3.90 -7.59
C THR A 8 5.64 -3.12 -7.88
N TYR A 9 4.70 -3.19 -6.96
CA TYR A 9 3.47 -2.43 -7.03
C TYR A 9 3.92 -0.97 -7.00
N LYS A 10 4.17 -0.35 -8.15
CA LYS A 10 4.70 1.00 -8.28
C LYS A 10 3.58 2.00 -7.98
N GLY A 11 3.28 2.20 -6.71
CA GLY A 11 2.39 3.26 -6.23
C GLY A 11 3.19 4.54 -5.96
N LYS A 12 2.59 5.69 -6.24
CA LYS A 12 3.10 7.00 -5.78
C LYS A 12 2.34 7.40 -4.53
N CYS A 13 3.07 7.96 -3.55
CA CYS A 13 2.46 8.50 -2.36
C CYS A 13 1.52 9.67 -2.72
N VAL A 14 0.31 9.68 -2.15
CA VAL A 14 -0.67 10.76 -2.40
C VAL A 14 -0.22 12.13 -1.85
N ASP A 15 0.70 12.13 -0.89
CA ASP A 15 1.18 13.32 -0.20
C ASP A 15 2.44 13.88 -0.85
N CYS A 16 3.50 13.08 -0.96
CA CYS A 16 4.81 13.55 -1.44
C CYS A 16 5.24 13.01 -2.81
N SER A 17 4.34 12.31 -3.53
CA SER A 17 4.60 11.67 -4.85
C SER A 17 5.77 10.68 -4.91
N SER A 18 6.42 10.42 -3.79
CA SER A 18 7.57 9.51 -3.69
C SER A 18 7.11 8.05 -3.79
N PRO A 19 8.01 7.12 -4.16
CA PRO A 19 7.63 5.72 -4.33
C PRO A 19 7.07 5.12 -3.03
N LEU A 20 6.10 4.23 -3.21
CA LEU A 20 5.54 3.40 -2.17
C LEU A 20 6.19 2.02 -2.23
N GLU A 21 6.68 1.55 -1.08
CA GLU A 21 7.15 0.19 -0.89
C GLU A 21 6.06 -0.69 -0.32
N LEU A 22 6.09 -1.98 -0.67
CA LEU A 22 5.17 -2.95 -0.11
C LEU A 22 5.55 -3.21 1.35
N PHE A 23 4.65 -2.88 2.28
CA PHE A 23 4.86 -3.13 3.70
C PHE A 23 4.25 -4.48 4.12
N GLU A 24 2.98 -4.69 3.77
CA GLU A 24 2.27 -5.92 4.10
C GLU A 24 1.24 -6.24 3.02
N VAL A 25 1.00 -7.52 2.75
CA VAL A 25 -0.09 -7.96 1.88
C VAL A 25 -0.77 -9.19 2.45
N ASP A 26 -2.07 -9.09 2.67
CA ASP A 26 -2.93 -10.19 3.08
C ASP A 26 -3.83 -10.57 1.89
N PHE A 27 -3.45 -11.64 1.20
CA PHE A 27 -4.21 -12.16 0.07
C PHE A 27 -5.54 -12.80 0.49
N LYS A 28 -5.64 -13.32 1.73
CA LYS A 28 -6.88 -13.95 2.24
C LYS A 28 -7.94 -12.89 2.51
N LYS A 29 -7.54 -11.75 3.11
CA LYS A 29 -8.44 -10.63 3.42
C LYS A 29 -8.53 -9.61 2.29
N GLY A 30 -7.77 -9.79 1.21
CA GLY A 30 -7.69 -8.84 0.11
C GLY A 30 -7.21 -7.47 0.57
N ARG A 31 -6.23 -7.40 1.47
CA ARG A 31 -5.66 -6.15 1.99
C ARG A 31 -4.21 -6.01 1.54
N ARG A 32 -3.81 -4.80 1.20
CA ARG A 32 -2.42 -4.48 0.83
C ARG A 32 -2.06 -3.16 1.46
N ILE A 33 -0.98 -3.13 2.21
CA ILE A 33 -0.46 -1.95 2.87
C ILE A 33 0.85 -1.59 2.17
N MET A 34 0.94 -0.34 1.75
CA MET A 34 2.15 0.21 1.19
C MET A 34 2.64 1.39 2.04
N ARG A 35 3.94 1.53 2.22
CA ARG A 35 4.54 2.61 2.99
C ARG A 35 5.34 3.50 2.07
N CYS A 36 5.20 4.82 2.23
CA CYS A 36 6.07 5.75 1.53
C CYS A 36 7.48 5.75 2.15
N THR A 37 8.50 5.61 1.30
CA THR A 37 9.91 5.65 1.72
C THR A 37 10.36 7.03 2.21
N ARG A 38 9.68 8.10 1.79
CA ARG A 38 10.05 9.48 2.11
C ARG A 38 9.29 10.05 3.30
N CYS A 39 7.96 10.08 3.26
CA CYS A 39 7.15 10.69 4.32
C CYS A 39 6.63 9.68 5.37
N GLY A 40 6.87 8.37 5.17
CA GLY A 40 6.43 7.32 6.10
C GLY A 40 4.92 7.10 6.12
N LEU A 41 4.15 7.69 5.19
CA LEU A 41 2.69 7.57 5.12
C LEU A 41 2.27 6.16 4.67
N TYR A 42 1.35 5.54 5.39
CA TYR A 42 0.83 4.22 5.08
C TYR A 42 -0.42 4.33 4.22
N HIS A 43 -0.41 3.62 3.09
CA HIS A 43 -1.46 3.54 2.09
C HIS A 43 -2.10 2.16 2.18
N PHE A 44 -3.34 2.14 2.65
CA PHE A 44 -4.14 0.94 2.80
C PHE A 44 -4.97 0.75 1.53
N TYR A 45 -4.71 -0.33 0.84
CA TYR A 45 -5.47 -0.79 -0.30
C TYR A 45 -6.32 -1.99 0.09
N LYS A 46 -7.54 -2.03 -0.42
CA LYS A 46 -8.43 -3.19 -0.32
C LYS A 46 -8.76 -3.67 -1.73
N LYS A 47 -8.81 -4.98 -1.89
CA LYS A 47 -9.26 -5.63 -3.11
C LYS A 47 -10.79 -5.64 -3.10
N ASP A 48 -11.39 -5.01 -4.10
CA ASP A 48 -12.83 -5.05 -4.31
C ASP A 48 -13.25 -6.40 -4.87
N PHE A 49 -14.56 -6.68 -4.89
CA PHE A 49 -15.12 -7.95 -5.37
C PHE A 49 -14.74 -8.27 -6.83
N PHE A 50 -14.48 -7.25 -7.65
CA PHE A 50 -13.97 -7.34 -9.03
C PHE A 50 -12.45 -7.56 -9.12
N GLY A 51 -11.76 -7.70 -7.99
CA GLY A 51 -10.32 -7.96 -7.95
C GLY A 51 -9.40 -6.76 -8.15
N LYS A 52 -9.96 -5.54 -8.25
CA LYS A 52 -9.19 -4.29 -8.34
C LYS A 52 -8.73 -3.84 -6.95
N TRP A 53 -7.52 -3.29 -6.86
CA TRP A 53 -6.99 -2.69 -5.63
C TRP A 53 -7.41 -1.22 -5.55
N LYS A 54 -8.20 -0.86 -4.53
CA LYS A 54 -8.64 0.50 -4.28
C LYS A 54 -7.99 1.03 -3.01
N LEU A 55 -7.44 2.24 -3.07
CA LEU A 55 -6.95 2.94 -1.88
C LEU A 55 -8.16 3.27 -0.99
N VAL A 56 -8.19 2.71 0.21
CA VAL A 56 -9.26 2.95 1.18
C VAL A 56 -8.88 4.00 2.21
N LYS A 57 -7.61 4.06 2.59
CA LYS A 57 -7.12 5.03 3.58
C LYS A 57 -5.64 5.31 3.35
N ALA A 58 -5.23 6.53 3.59
CA ALA A 58 -3.82 6.90 3.70
C ALA A 58 -3.63 7.72 4.98
N GLY A 59 -2.59 7.42 5.76
CA GLY A 59 -2.33 8.12 7.02
C GLY A 59 -1.05 7.66 7.69
N ARG A 60 -0.58 8.44 8.68
CA ARG A 60 0.54 8.01 9.53
C ARG A 60 0.02 7.03 10.57
N VAL A 61 0.90 6.16 11.06
CA VAL A 61 0.57 5.25 12.16
C VAL A 61 0.12 6.05 13.38
N SER A 62 0.77 7.18 13.70
CA SER A 62 0.33 8.04 14.81
C SER A 62 -1.14 8.49 14.72
N ASP A 63 -1.64 8.75 13.51
CA ASP A 63 -3.02 9.20 13.28
C ASP A 63 -4.04 8.06 13.28
N LEU A 64 -3.58 6.81 13.14
CA LEU A 64 -4.44 5.62 13.13
C LEU A 64 -4.70 5.07 14.54
N TRP A 65 -3.80 5.34 15.48
CA TRP A 65 -3.85 4.80 16.86
C TRP A 65 -4.27 5.84 17.90
N ARG A 66 -4.40 7.12 17.52
CA ARG A 66 -5.12 8.11 18.33
C ARG A 66 -6.61 7.81 18.26
N LYS A 67 -7.08 7.04 19.23
CA LYS A 67 -8.49 6.73 19.47
C LYS A 67 -8.99 7.56 20.64
#